data_AF-A0A5E4LY43-F1
#
_entry.id   AF-A0A5E4LY43-F1
#
_cell.length_a   1.000
_cell.length_b   1.000
_cell.length_c   1.000
_cell.angle_alpha   90.00
_cell.angle_beta   90.00
_cell.angle_gamma   90.00
#
_symmetry.space_group_name_H-M   'P 1'
#
loop_
_entity.id
_entity.type
_entity.pdbx_description
1 polymer ?
#
loop_
_entity_poly.entity_id
_entity_poly.type
_entity_poly.pdbx_seq_one_letter_code
_entity_poly.pdbx_strand_id
1 'polypeptide(L)'
;MNCSGEQTIYFIETYRDRSLSWDPNNSQYKNKNKRRDGLTEIAISFGMEKFDVEKKIKNLQSRFAREKKKEKESRKTGSGAGEAYTSKWFGYDSMLFLANS
;
A
#
# COMPACT_ATOMS: atom_id res chain seq x y z
N MET A 1 -11.84 21.80 1.22
CA MET A 1 -10.47 21.67 1.75
C MET A 1 -10.30 20.21 2.13
N ASN A 2 -9.79 19.37 1.23
CA ASN A 2 -9.75 17.93 1.50
C ASN A 2 -8.41 17.58 2.13
N CYS A 3 -8.48 17.08 3.36
CA CYS A 3 -7.34 16.64 4.15
C CYS A 3 -6.54 15.57 3.39
N SER A 4 -5.20 15.63 3.44
CA SER A 4 -4.32 14.76 2.62
C SER A 4 -4.46 13.25 2.89
N GLY A 5 -5.16 12.86 3.97
CA GLY A 5 -5.47 11.49 4.33
C GLY A 5 -6.47 10.82 3.38
N GLU A 6 -7.60 11.46 3.08
CA GLU A 6 -8.66 10.87 2.24
C GLU A 6 -8.20 10.63 0.81
N GLN A 7 -7.45 11.58 0.24
CA GLN A 7 -6.85 11.42 -1.10
C GLN A 7 -5.85 10.27 -1.15
N THR A 8 -5.16 10.00 -0.03
CA THR A 8 -4.21 8.89 0.06
C THR A 8 -4.93 7.55 0.21
N ILE A 9 -6.03 7.49 0.98
CA ILE A 9 -6.87 6.29 1.09
C ILE A 9 -7.48 5.94 -0.26
N TYR A 10 -8.11 6.91 -0.93
CA TYR A 10 -8.68 6.72 -2.26
C TYR A 10 -7.64 6.25 -3.29
N PHE A 11 -6.41 6.75 -3.19
CA PHE A 11 -5.29 6.28 -4.01
C PHE A 11 -4.93 4.81 -3.71
N ILE A 12 -4.87 4.42 -2.43
CA ILE A 12 -4.56 3.05 -2.01
C ILE A 12 -5.66 2.08 -2.49
N GLU A 13 -6.93 2.45 -2.38
CA GLU A 13 -8.06 1.64 -2.84
C GLU A 13 -8.04 1.49 -4.36
N THR A 14 -7.83 2.58 -5.10
CA THR A 14 -7.70 2.51 -6.56
C THR A 14 -6.51 1.65 -6.98
N TYR A 15 -5.39 1.72 -6.23
CA TYR A 15 -4.24 0.86 -6.44
C TYR A 15 -4.56 -0.61 -6.16
N ARG A 16 -5.29 -0.93 -5.09
CA ARG A 16 -5.71 -2.29 -4.76
C ARG A 16 -6.57 -2.91 -5.87
N ASP A 17 -7.53 -2.16 -6.38
CA ASP A 17 -8.50 -2.63 -7.38
C ASP A 17 -7.89 -2.77 -8.78
N ARG A 18 -7.07 -1.79 -9.19
CA ARG A 18 -6.53 -1.73 -10.56
C ARG A 18 -5.18 -2.41 -10.73
N SER A 19 -4.43 -2.59 -9.64
CA SER A 19 -3.08 -3.10 -9.74
C SER A 19 -3.04 -4.61 -9.55
N LEU A 20 -2.86 -5.33 -10.65
CA LEU A 20 -2.46 -6.75 -10.63
C LEU A 20 -1.00 -6.96 -10.17
N SER A 21 -0.37 -5.92 -9.58
CA SER A 21 1.07 -5.87 -9.29
C SER A 21 1.46 -6.24 -7.87
N TRP A 22 0.50 -6.32 -6.95
CA TRP A 22 0.81 -6.51 -5.53
C TRP A 22 0.89 -7.98 -5.12
N ASP A 23 0.29 -8.88 -5.89
CA ASP A 23 0.25 -10.30 -5.58
C ASP A 23 1.28 -11.09 -6.43
N PRO A 24 2.41 -11.52 -5.84
CA PRO A 24 3.38 -12.36 -6.53
C PRO A 24 2.84 -13.77 -6.84
N ASN A 25 1.77 -14.21 -6.20
CA ASN A 25 1.10 -15.49 -6.43
C ASN A 25 0.06 -15.42 -7.57
N ASN A 26 -0.27 -14.23 -8.06
CA ASN A 26 -1.17 -14.07 -9.19
C ASN A 26 -0.45 -14.48 -10.49
N SER A 27 -1.03 -15.43 -11.24
CA SER A 27 -0.56 -15.84 -12.57
C SER A 27 -0.30 -14.65 -13.53
N GLN A 28 -1.07 -13.56 -13.38
CA GLN A 28 -0.94 -12.33 -14.17
C GLN A 28 0.21 -11.41 -13.69
N TYR A 29 0.86 -11.69 -12.56
CA TYR A 29 2.00 -10.92 -12.06
C TYR A 29 3.17 -10.88 -13.05
N LYS A 30 3.32 -11.93 -13.87
CA LYS A 30 4.31 -11.99 -14.96
C LYS A 30 3.95 -11.12 -16.16
N ASN A 31 2.71 -10.62 -16.25
CA ASN A 31 2.24 -9.79 -17.35
C ASN A 31 2.61 -8.31 -17.14
N LYS A 32 3.82 -7.95 -17.58
CA LYS A 32 4.36 -6.58 -17.53
C LYS A 32 3.43 -5.54 -18.19
N ASN A 33 2.67 -5.93 -19.21
CA ASN A 33 1.77 -5.02 -19.93
C ASN A 33 0.58 -4.64 -19.06
N LYS A 34 -0.12 -5.61 -18.47
CA LYS A 34 -1.24 -5.33 -17.55
C LYS A 34 -0.81 -4.50 -16.34
N ARG A 35 0.42 -4.70 -15.86
CA ARG A 35 0.98 -3.88 -14.77
C ARG A 35 1.15 -2.42 -15.18
N ARG A 36 1.63 -2.20 -16.40
CA ARG A 36 1.79 -0.86 -16.98
C ARG A 36 0.44 -0.20 -17.18
N ASP A 37 -0.54 -0.93 -17.69
CA ASP A 37 -1.86 -0.41 -18.02
C ASP A 37 -2.61 0.01 -16.75
N GLY A 38 -2.60 -0.80 -15.69
CA GLY A 38 -3.19 -0.42 -14.40
C GLY A 38 -2.54 0.81 -13.76
N LEU A 39 -1.22 0.98 -13.87
CA LEU A 39 -0.53 2.19 -13.40
C LEU A 39 -0.88 3.42 -14.24
N THR A 40 -1.04 3.25 -15.56
CA THR A 40 -1.47 4.33 -16.46
C THR A 40 -2.90 4.78 -16.17
N GLU A 41 -3.82 3.85 -15.87
CA GLU A 41 -5.18 4.21 -15.48
C GLU A 41 -5.23 5.00 -14.17
N ILE A 42 -4.40 4.63 -13.18
CA ILE A 42 -4.24 5.40 -11.94
C ILE A 42 -3.68 6.79 -12.25
N ALA A 43 -2.65 6.88 -13.10
CA ALA A 43 -2.06 8.14 -13.53
C ALA A 43 -3.10 9.08 -14.15
N ILE A 44 -3.92 8.56 -15.08
CA ILE A 44 -5.02 9.31 -15.71
C ILE A 44 -6.06 9.73 -14.67
N SER A 45 -6.49 8.83 -13.80
CA SER A 45 -7.54 9.09 -12.80
C SER A 45 -7.17 10.18 -11.79
N PHE A 46 -5.88 10.31 -11.47
CA PHE A 46 -5.36 11.30 -10.53
C PHE A 46 -4.71 12.51 -11.20
N GLY A 47 -4.67 12.56 -12.54
CA GLY A 47 -3.97 13.61 -13.28
C GLY A 47 -2.47 13.69 -12.96
N MET A 48 -1.86 12.55 -12.66
CA MET A 48 -0.44 12.43 -12.28
C MET A 48 0.36 11.77 -13.40
N GLU A 49 1.67 11.98 -13.43
CA GLU A 49 2.53 11.16 -14.28
C GLU A 49 2.68 9.75 -13.73
N LYS A 50 2.83 8.77 -14.62
CA LYS A 50 3.06 7.37 -14.24
C LYS A 50 4.26 7.22 -13.29
N PHE A 51 5.32 8.00 -13.51
CA PHE A 51 6.50 8.02 -12.65
C PHE A 51 6.15 8.46 -11.21
N ASP A 52 5.34 9.51 -11.06
CA ASP A 52 4.91 10.00 -9.75
C ASP A 52 3.98 9.02 -9.04
N VAL A 53 3.11 8.34 -9.79
CA VAL A 53 2.27 7.25 -9.27
C VAL A 53 3.14 6.12 -8.73
N GLU A 54 4.13 5.65 -9.50
CA GLU A 54 5.07 4.61 -9.06
C GLU A 54 5.85 5.03 -7.82
N LYS A 55 6.33 6.27 -7.79
CA LYS A 55 7.05 6.83 -6.64
C LYS A 55 6.15 6.91 -5.39
N LYS A 56 4.89 7.33 -5.57
CA LYS A 56 3.90 7.40 -4.48
C LYS A 56 3.59 6.01 -3.93
N ILE A 57 3.37 5.01 -4.79
CA ILE A 57 3.19 3.61 -4.38
C ILE A 57 4.40 3.11 -3.59
N LYS A 58 5.62 3.30 -4.10
CA LYS A 58 6.86 2.88 -3.41
C LYS A 58 7.00 3.51 -2.03
N ASN A 59 6.67 4.80 -1.89
CA ASN A 59 6.71 5.50 -0.61
C ASN A 59 5.69 4.92 0.38
N LEU A 60 4.47 4.63 -0.08
CA LEU A 60 3.42 4.01 0.74
C LEU A 60 3.81 2.60 1.19
N GLN A 61 4.30 1.76 0.26
CA GLN A 61 4.79 0.41 0.57
C GLN A 61 5.96 0.43 1.56
N SER A 62 6.91 1.36 1.38
CA SER A 62 8.05 1.52 2.29
C SER A 62 7.59 1.91 3.70
N ARG A 63 6.62 2.82 3.81
CA ARG A 63 6.03 3.21 5.10
C ARG A 63 5.31 2.02 5.73
N PHE A 64 4.46 1.32 4.97
CA PHE A 64 3.77 0.13 5.43
C PHE A 64 4.73 -0.94 5.97
N ALA A 65 5.80 -1.26 5.23
CA ALA A 65 6.80 -2.23 5.65
C ALA A 65 7.47 -1.87 6.99
N ARG A 66 7.76 -0.58 7.21
CA ARG A 66 8.31 -0.11 8.50
C ARG A 66 7.30 -0.25 9.64
N GLU A 67 6.04 0.10 9.40
CA GLU A 67 4.96 -0.04 10.39
C GLU A 67 4.70 -1.52 10.73
N LYS A 68 4.68 -2.40 9.72
CA LYS A 68 4.54 -3.86 9.91
C LYS A 68 5.73 -4.46 10.67
N LYS A 69 6.95 -3.96 10.42
CA LYS A 69 8.15 -4.37 11.14
C LYS A 69 8.03 -4.02 12.63
N LYS A 70 7.66 -2.78 12.97
CA LYS A 70 7.43 -2.36 14.36
C LYS A 70 6.36 -3.20 15.05
N GLU A 71 5.25 -3.47 14.37
CA GLU A 71 4.18 -4.31 14.89
C GLU A 71 4.68 -5.75 15.17
N LYS A 72 5.47 -6.33 14.26
CA LYS A 72 6.10 -7.66 14.45
C LYS A 72 7.13 -7.66 15.58
N GLU A 73 7.93 -6.61 15.71
CA GLU A 73 8.92 -6.46 16.78
C GLU A 73 8.25 -6.31 18.15
N SER A 74 7.18 -5.51 18.25
CA SER A 74 6.42 -5.34 19.49
C SER A 74 5.84 -6.66 20.02
N ARG A 75 5.44 -7.56 19.12
CA ARG A 75 4.97 -8.91 19.47
C ARG A 75 6.08 -9.86 19.90
N LYS A 76 7.32 -9.64 19.45
CA LYS A 76 8.47 -10.51 19.76
C LYS A 76 9.11 -10.19 21.12
N THR A 77 9.00 -8.96 21.61
CA THR A 77 9.73 -8.49 22.80
C THR A 77 9.07 -8.82 24.14
N GLY A 78 8.01 -9.65 24.17
CA GLY A 78 7.60 -10.42 25.36
C GLY A 78 7.64 -9.69 26.70
N SER A 79 7.14 -8.45 26.78
CA SER A 79 6.94 -7.75 28.05
C SER A 79 5.44 -7.60 28.26
N GLY A 80 4.97 -8.17 29.37
CA GLY A 80 3.59 -8.58 29.59
C GLY A 80 2.52 -7.52 29.33
N ALA A 81 1.36 -8.02 28.89
CA ALA A 81 0.02 -7.41 28.99
C ALA A 81 -0.21 -5.97 28.44
N GLY A 82 0.79 -5.28 27.90
CA GLY A 82 0.64 -3.92 27.38
C GLY A 82 0.62 -3.88 25.86
N GLU A 83 -0.60 -3.88 25.29
CA GLU A 83 -0.98 -3.43 23.95
C GLU A 83 0.04 -3.64 22.81
N ALA A 84 -0.18 -4.65 21.97
CA ALA A 84 0.53 -4.80 20.69
C ALA A 84 0.47 -3.48 19.90
N TYR A 85 1.60 -3.03 19.36
CA TYR A 85 1.68 -1.76 18.64
C TYR A 85 0.69 -1.72 17.47
N THR A 86 -0.33 -0.88 17.55
CA THR A 86 -1.21 -0.57 16.43
C THR A 86 -0.67 0.65 15.69
N SER A 87 -0.51 0.54 14.37
CA SER A 87 -0.04 1.67 13.57
C SER A 87 -1.09 2.78 13.61
N LYS A 88 -0.69 3.99 14.01
CA LYS A 88 -1.54 5.20 13.95
C LYS A 88 -1.62 5.80 12.55
N TRP A 89 -1.02 5.14 11.56
CA TRP A 89 -1.02 5.64 10.20
C TRP A 89 -2.35 5.32 9.51
N PHE A 90 -3.09 6.36 9.10
CA PHE A 90 -4.39 6.24 8.44
C PHE A 90 -4.41 5.34 7.19
N GLY A 91 -3.26 5.14 6.53
CA GLY A 91 -3.14 4.27 5.35
C GLY A 91 -2.75 2.83 5.66
N TYR A 92 -2.51 2.50 6.94
CA TYR A 92 -2.05 1.17 7.35
C TYR A 92 -3.12 0.11 7.07
N ASP A 93 -4.35 0.34 7.54
CA ASP A 93 -5.47 -0.60 7.36
C ASP A 93 -5.80 -0.81 5.88
N SER A 94 -5.83 0.27 5.09
CA SER A 94 -6.05 0.21 3.65
C SER A 94 -4.95 -0.57 2.91
N MET A 95 -3.74 -0.72 3.48
CA MET A 95 -2.63 -1.46 2.89
C MET A 95 -2.46 -2.88 3.45
N LEU A 96 -3.30 -3.34 4.40
CA LEU A 96 -3.20 -4.69 4.97
C LEU A 96 -3.32 -5.81 3.92
N PHE A 97 -3.98 -5.55 2.79
CA PHE A 97 -4.04 -6.51 1.68
C PHE A 97 -2.66 -6.93 1.15
N LEU A 98 -1.63 -6.08 1.30
CA LEU A 98 -0.25 -6.39 0.93
C LEU A 98 0.42 -7.42 1.85
N ALA A 99 -0.11 -7.64 3.05
CA ALA A 99 0.43 -8.63 3.99
C ALA A 99 -0.26 -10.00 3.87
N ASN A 100 -1.41 -10.07 3.18
CA ASN A 100 -2.23 -11.28 3.01
C ASN A 100 -2.11 -11.88 1.60
N SER A 101 -1.10 -11.50 0.82
CA SER A 101 -0.80 -12.01 -0.53
C SER A 101 0.15 -13.20 -0.53
#